data_AF-A0A174SQ31-F1
#
_entry.id   AF-A0A174SQ31-F1
#
_cell.length_a   1.000
_cell.length_b   1.000
_cell.length_c   1.000
_cell.angle_alpha   90.00
_cell.angle_beta   90.00
_cell.angle_gamma   90.00
#
_symmetry.space_group_name_H-M   'P 1'
#
loop_
_entity.id
_entity.type
_entity.pdbx_description
1 polymer ?
#
loop_
_entity_poly.entity_id
_entity_poly.type
_entity_poly.pdbx_seq_one_letter_code
_entity_poly.pdbx_strand_id
1 'polypeptide(L)'
;MKKLLFSSLLLLSSLASQAQNEYTIEGDVKGVKDGTLVSLFLTDGRVGSVVASDTIRNGTFFFKRNAGESGMDQLSLMCNREADFPPMSLEIYATPNAKIKVTGTNTLIYTWKVESPVKEQQEYNRFIENSRDLWDEFQRLAINMRSAPEAERKAIRAKSDSISAIIDKREVKLMQELPISNIWMDKLFGLSMSVKYNPKFTDKEEILALYNRLNEEQKASITGQEITVNLFPPKTVKEGDEMADSDLFDLDGNVHHLADFKGKFILLDFWSSGCGPCIMALPEMREIHEQYKDRLTIVSLSSDTKSRWKAASAQHEMTWQNLSDLKQNAGLSAVYDVNGIPNYVLISPEGKIMRMWSGYGKGSLKLKMRRYLDVPKREMSITQGTNAKIVNHPVTESTNTDILEVKQVELTDTATIIHFYAYYIPKYWIQVSTNAQLTDEKGGSYTLKKADGLTPGEHFFLPESGEAEFSLTFEPLPFDTKRFNFTEGTSEKDWQINGIKLTK
;
A
#
# COMPACT_ATOMS: atom_id res chain seq x y z
N MET A 1 41.64 -40.49 18.37
CA MET A 1 40.48 -40.23 19.26
C MET A 1 40.35 -38.76 19.70
N LYS A 2 41.41 -37.97 19.89
CA LYS A 2 41.30 -36.55 20.31
C LYS A 2 40.68 -35.58 19.27
N LYS A 3 40.76 -35.86 17.95
CA LYS A 3 40.13 -35.03 16.90
C LYS A 3 38.62 -35.25 16.74
N LEU A 4 38.10 -36.43 17.11
CA LEU A 4 36.66 -36.74 17.06
C LEU A 4 35.89 -36.13 18.24
N LEU A 5 36.55 -35.95 19.39
CA LEU A 5 35.98 -35.33 20.60
C LEU A 5 35.76 -33.81 20.45
N PHE A 6 36.59 -33.11 19.67
CA PHE A 6 36.43 -31.67 19.43
C PHE A 6 35.29 -31.36 18.44
N SER A 7 35.10 -32.19 17.40
CA SER A 7 33.96 -32.05 16.49
C SER A 7 32.63 -32.40 17.15
N SER A 8 32.59 -33.38 18.07
CA SER A 8 31.39 -33.68 18.85
C SER A 8 31.05 -32.59 19.87
N LEU A 9 32.04 -31.93 20.48
CA LEU A 9 31.80 -30.81 21.41
C LEU A 9 31.22 -29.58 20.68
N LEU A 10 31.73 -29.28 19.48
CA LEU A 10 31.21 -28.18 18.63
C LEU A 10 29.77 -28.46 18.17
N LEU A 11 29.46 -29.69 17.73
CA LEU A 11 28.09 -30.10 17.37
C LEU A 11 27.11 -30.08 18.56
N LEU A 12 27.55 -30.51 19.74
CA LEU A 12 26.74 -30.45 20.97
C LEU A 12 26.51 -29.00 21.43
N SER A 13 27.51 -28.13 21.28
CA SER A 13 27.37 -26.70 21.61
C SER A 13 26.44 -25.96 20.64
N SER A 14 26.48 -26.27 19.34
CA SER A 14 25.56 -25.69 18.35
C SER A 14 24.13 -26.20 18.51
N LEU A 15 23.94 -27.48 18.87
CA LEU A 15 22.61 -28.05 19.15
C LEU A 15 22.02 -27.48 20.45
N ALA A 16 22.84 -27.29 21.49
CA ALA A 16 22.39 -26.67 22.74
C ALA A 16 22.03 -25.19 22.57
N SER A 17 22.80 -24.45 21.76
CA SER A 17 22.52 -23.05 21.44
C SER A 17 21.28 -22.88 20.55
N GLN A 18 21.04 -23.79 19.59
CA GLN A 18 19.81 -23.80 18.80
C GLN A 18 18.57 -24.14 19.65
N ALA A 19 18.68 -25.11 20.57
CA ALA A 19 17.58 -25.47 21.47
C ALA A 19 17.19 -24.34 22.44
N GLN A 20 18.12 -23.47 22.82
CA GLN A 20 17.86 -22.35 23.73
C GLN A 20 17.08 -21.20 23.11
N ASN A 21 17.00 -21.12 21.78
CA ASN A 21 16.31 -20.05 21.05
C ASN A 21 14.96 -20.48 20.46
N GLU A 22 14.54 -21.71 20.72
CA GLU A 22 13.37 -22.33 20.11
C GLU A 22 12.08 -22.12 20.91
N TYR A 23 10.95 -21.94 20.25
CA TYR A 23 9.61 -22.01 20.83
C TYR A 23 8.70 -22.94 20.05
N THR A 24 7.62 -23.41 20.70
CA THR A 24 6.59 -24.25 20.08
C THR A 24 5.20 -23.65 20.20
N ILE A 25 4.37 -23.90 19.18
CA ILE A 25 2.95 -23.55 19.17
C ILE A 25 2.16 -24.83 18.86
N GLU A 26 1.36 -25.28 19.81
CA GLU A 26 0.50 -26.45 19.71
C GLU A 26 -0.96 -26.03 19.60
N GLY A 27 -1.64 -26.46 18.54
CA GLY A 27 -3.06 -26.18 18.33
C GLY A 27 -3.96 -27.36 18.70
N ASP A 28 -5.02 -27.10 19.45
CA ASP A 28 -6.17 -27.99 19.65
C ASP A 28 -7.46 -27.23 19.35
N VAL A 29 -7.90 -27.32 18.09
CA VAL A 29 -9.00 -26.57 17.52
C VAL A 29 -10.10 -27.52 17.06
N LYS A 30 -11.15 -27.64 17.88
CA LYS A 30 -12.36 -28.39 17.53
C LYS A 30 -13.26 -27.52 16.65
N GLY A 31 -14.12 -28.14 15.85
CA GLY A 31 -15.07 -27.40 15.00
C GLY A 31 -14.45 -26.71 13.78
N VAL A 32 -13.19 -27.00 13.46
CA VAL A 32 -12.52 -26.61 12.21
C VAL A 32 -12.35 -27.86 11.34
N LYS A 33 -12.53 -27.71 10.03
CA LYS A 33 -12.42 -28.82 9.08
C LYS A 33 -10.98 -29.32 8.99
N ASP A 34 -10.81 -30.64 9.00
CA ASP A 34 -9.54 -31.27 8.65
C ASP A 34 -9.14 -30.89 7.22
N GLY A 35 -7.85 -30.71 6.98
CA GLY A 35 -7.32 -30.18 5.71
C GLY A 35 -7.23 -28.65 5.66
N THR A 36 -7.73 -27.92 6.66
CA THR A 36 -7.58 -26.46 6.73
C THR A 36 -6.10 -26.08 6.85
N LEU A 37 -5.61 -25.26 5.93
CA LEU A 37 -4.26 -24.69 5.97
C LEU A 37 -4.16 -23.66 7.10
N VAL A 38 -3.13 -23.78 7.93
CA VAL A 38 -2.75 -22.83 8.97
C VAL A 38 -1.39 -22.26 8.60
N SER A 39 -1.27 -20.95 8.52
CA SER A 39 -0.04 -20.24 8.20
C SER A 39 0.35 -19.31 9.33
N LEU A 40 1.64 -19.29 9.66
CA LEU A 40 2.24 -18.30 10.54
C LEU A 40 2.90 -17.22 9.71
N PHE A 41 2.51 -15.99 9.99
CA PHE A 41 3.16 -14.79 9.49
C PHE A 41 4.02 -14.19 10.60
N LEU A 42 5.28 -13.89 10.30
CA LEU A 42 6.12 -13.08 11.20
C LEU A 42 5.93 -11.62 10.83
N THR A 43 5.55 -10.82 11.81
CA THR A 43 5.47 -9.37 11.70
C THR A 43 6.83 -8.78 12.06
N ASP A 44 7.43 -8.05 11.12
CA ASP A 44 8.65 -7.28 11.33
C ASP A 44 8.43 -5.89 10.73
N GLY A 45 8.46 -4.87 11.59
CA GLY A 45 7.85 -3.57 11.31
C GLY A 45 6.32 -3.70 11.18
N ARG A 46 5.75 -3.17 10.09
CA ARG A 46 4.30 -3.24 9.80
C ARG A 46 3.94 -4.22 8.68
N VAL A 47 4.88 -5.03 8.21
CA VAL A 47 4.66 -5.95 7.07
C VAL A 47 4.95 -7.40 7.47
N GLY A 48 3.91 -8.23 7.40
CA GLY A 48 4.00 -9.66 7.69
C GLY A 48 4.50 -10.49 6.51
N SER A 49 5.30 -11.52 6.77
CA SER A 49 5.68 -12.54 5.77
C SER A 49 5.38 -13.94 6.27
N VAL A 50 4.94 -14.85 5.38
CA VAL A 50 4.74 -16.26 5.73
C VAL A 50 6.08 -16.87 6.08
N VAL A 51 6.14 -17.52 7.24
CA VAL A 51 7.37 -18.11 7.76
C VAL A 51 7.22 -19.58 8.13
N ALA A 52 5.99 -20.09 8.24
CA ALA A 52 5.68 -21.52 8.38
C ALA A 52 4.22 -21.79 7.98
N SER A 53 3.93 -23.02 7.58
CA SER A 53 2.56 -23.50 7.38
C SER A 53 2.42 -24.95 7.85
N ASP A 54 1.24 -25.30 8.33
CA ASP A 54 0.82 -26.67 8.66
C ASP A 54 -0.66 -26.85 8.25
N THR A 55 -1.20 -28.04 8.43
CA THR A 55 -2.58 -28.37 8.08
C THR A 55 -3.26 -29.04 9.26
N ILE A 56 -4.47 -28.61 9.58
CA ILE A 56 -5.27 -29.20 10.66
C ILE A 56 -5.58 -30.66 10.34
N ARG A 57 -5.21 -31.56 11.26
CA ARG A 57 -5.49 -32.99 11.21
C ARG A 57 -6.00 -33.44 12.58
N ASN A 58 -7.17 -34.08 12.62
CA ASN A 58 -7.87 -34.45 13.85
C ASN A 58 -8.04 -33.25 14.82
N GLY A 59 -8.27 -32.06 14.27
CA GLY A 59 -8.39 -30.82 15.05
C GLY A 59 -7.08 -30.34 15.70
N THR A 60 -5.91 -30.75 15.21
CA THR A 60 -4.60 -30.34 15.74
C THR A 60 -3.68 -29.78 14.66
N PHE A 61 -2.77 -28.88 15.05
CA PHE A 61 -1.67 -28.36 14.23
C PHE A 61 -0.44 -28.09 15.11
N PHE A 62 0.75 -28.00 14.52
CA PHE A 62 1.98 -27.78 15.27
C PHE A 62 2.98 -26.88 14.54
N PHE A 63 3.62 -25.97 15.28
CA PHE A 63 4.77 -25.20 14.82
C PHE A 63 5.93 -25.26 15.81
N LYS A 64 7.14 -25.26 15.27
CA LYS A 64 8.41 -25.17 16.01
C LYS A 64 9.35 -24.25 15.25
N ARG A 65 9.87 -23.23 15.93
CA ARG A 65 10.64 -22.15 15.31
C ARG A 65 11.68 -21.60 16.30
N ASN A 66 12.73 -21.00 15.76
CA ASN A 66 13.66 -20.18 16.55
C ASN A 66 13.17 -18.74 16.54
N ALA A 67 13.17 -18.08 17.72
CA ALA A 67 12.91 -16.66 17.82
C ALA A 67 13.96 -15.85 17.05
N GLY A 68 13.54 -14.72 16.49
CA GLY A 68 14.39 -13.78 15.78
C GLY A 68 15.39 -13.07 16.70
N GLU A 69 16.23 -12.23 16.10
CA GLU A 69 17.33 -11.54 16.78
C GLU A 69 16.88 -10.63 17.95
N SER A 70 15.63 -10.17 17.94
CA SER A 70 15.02 -9.39 19.03
C SER A 70 14.80 -10.20 20.31
N GLY A 71 14.85 -11.54 20.23
CA GLY A 71 14.46 -12.44 21.33
C GLY A 71 12.95 -12.55 21.53
N MET A 72 12.13 -11.95 20.65
CA MET A 72 10.68 -12.08 20.66
C MET A 72 10.12 -11.94 19.24
N ASP A 73 9.34 -12.94 18.82
CA ASP A 73 8.58 -12.91 17.58
C ASP A 73 7.15 -12.43 17.86
N GLN A 74 6.66 -11.48 17.06
CA GLN A 74 5.24 -11.18 16.92
C GLN A 74 4.71 -11.92 15.68
N LEU A 75 3.78 -12.85 15.90
CA LEU A 75 3.25 -13.73 14.86
C LEU A 75 1.77 -13.51 14.67
N SER A 76 1.32 -13.63 13.42
CA SER A 76 -0.08 -13.66 13.06
C SER A 76 -0.41 -15.06 12.53
N LEU A 77 -1.24 -15.80 13.27
CA LEU A 77 -1.73 -17.12 12.88
C LEU A 77 -3.01 -16.96 12.07
N MET A 78 -2.97 -17.46 10.83
CA MET A 78 -4.05 -17.35 9.87
C MET A 78 -4.48 -18.72 9.38
N CYS A 79 -5.79 -18.95 9.30
CA CYS A 79 -6.35 -20.08 8.57
C CYS A 79 -6.77 -19.65 7.16
N ASN A 80 -6.99 -20.64 6.27
CA ASN A 80 -7.49 -20.37 4.91
C ASN A 80 -8.69 -19.40 4.94
N ARG A 81 -8.67 -18.37 4.10
CA ARG A 81 -9.72 -17.33 4.03
C ARG A 81 -10.95 -17.83 3.27
N GLU A 82 -11.37 -19.07 3.51
CA GLU A 82 -12.65 -19.60 3.04
C GLU A 82 -13.84 -18.86 3.68
N ALA A 83 -15.06 -19.12 3.19
CA ALA A 83 -16.26 -18.41 3.61
C ALA A 83 -16.59 -18.54 5.10
N ASP A 84 -16.00 -19.50 5.83
CA ASP A 84 -16.25 -19.76 7.24
C ASP A 84 -15.26 -19.09 8.21
N PHE A 85 -14.12 -18.58 7.75
CA PHE A 85 -13.17 -17.83 8.59
C PHE A 85 -13.33 -16.30 8.43
N PRO A 86 -13.27 -15.52 9.52
CA PRO A 86 -13.30 -14.06 9.43
C PRO A 86 -12.01 -13.52 8.77
N PRO A 87 -11.99 -12.28 8.25
CA PRO A 87 -10.80 -11.65 7.69
C PRO A 87 -9.86 -11.14 8.80
N MET A 88 -9.61 -11.97 9.80
CA MET A 88 -8.85 -11.65 11.02
C MET A 88 -7.88 -12.79 11.33
N SER A 89 -6.88 -12.51 12.15
CA SER A 89 -5.82 -13.44 12.54
C SER A 89 -5.68 -13.51 14.05
N LEU A 90 -5.13 -14.62 14.56
CA LEU A 90 -4.77 -14.71 15.97
C LEU A 90 -3.34 -14.21 16.18
N GLU A 91 -3.16 -13.17 17.01
CA GLU A 91 -1.84 -12.68 17.38
C GLU A 91 -1.18 -13.59 18.43
N ILE A 92 0.08 -13.94 18.20
CA ILE A 92 0.91 -14.80 19.04
C ILE A 92 2.27 -14.12 19.28
N TYR A 93 2.58 -13.83 20.54
CA TYR A 93 3.90 -13.41 20.99
C TYR A 93 4.68 -14.61 21.50
N ALA A 94 5.87 -14.82 20.95
CA ALA A 94 6.70 -15.98 21.26
C ALA A 94 8.13 -15.55 21.62
N THR A 95 8.66 -16.11 22.71
CA THR A 95 10.04 -15.92 23.15
C THR A 95 10.76 -17.27 23.23
N PRO A 96 12.10 -17.29 23.21
CA PRO A 96 12.87 -18.50 23.42
C PRO A 96 12.37 -19.36 24.59
N ASN A 97 12.25 -20.66 24.34
CA ASN A 97 11.75 -21.70 25.24
C ASN A 97 10.26 -21.62 25.59
N ALA A 98 9.49 -20.71 24.98
CA ALA A 98 8.05 -20.65 25.19
C ALA A 98 7.35 -21.88 24.59
N LYS A 99 6.46 -22.47 25.39
CA LYS A 99 5.51 -23.50 24.94
C LYS A 99 4.12 -22.89 24.94
N ILE A 100 3.60 -22.66 23.74
CA ILE A 100 2.35 -21.93 23.52
C ILE A 100 1.28 -22.92 23.10
N LYS A 101 0.10 -22.83 23.72
CA LYS A 101 -1.04 -23.67 23.37
C LYS A 101 -2.20 -22.81 22.88
N VAL A 102 -2.68 -23.11 21.67
CA VAL A 102 -3.83 -22.47 21.04
C VAL A 102 -5.03 -23.40 21.13
N THR A 103 -6.16 -22.93 21.63
CA THR A 103 -7.40 -23.71 21.71
C THR A 103 -8.58 -22.96 21.12
N GLY A 104 -9.42 -23.67 20.37
CA GLY A 104 -10.60 -23.12 19.71
C GLY A 104 -11.67 -24.18 19.50
N THR A 105 -12.92 -23.76 19.31
CA THR A 105 -14.07 -24.67 19.12
C THR A 105 -14.92 -24.31 17.89
N ASN A 106 -14.49 -23.33 17.11
CA ASN A 106 -15.18 -22.77 15.95
C ASN A 106 -14.17 -22.00 15.08
N THR A 107 -14.63 -21.38 14.00
CA THR A 107 -13.78 -20.63 13.05
C THR A 107 -13.51 -19.16 13.43
N LEU A 108 -13.96 -18.70 14.60
CA LEU A 108 -13.74 -17.34 15.12
C LEU A 108 -12.32 -17.21 15.68
N ILE A 109 -11.35 -17.23 14.77
CA ILE A 109 -9.92 -17.35 15.06
C ILE A 109 -9.36 -16.23 15.95
N TYR A 110 -9.87 -15.00 15.85
CA TYR A 110 -9.35 -13.85 16.59
C TYR A 110 -9.54 -13.99 18.11
N THR A 111 -10.52 -14.80 18.54
CA THR A 111 -10.87 -15.03 19.95
C THR A 111 -10.54 -16.44 20.43
N TRP A 112 -9.81 -17.24 19.63
CA TRP A 112 -9.20 -18.47 20.12
C TRP A 112 -8.29 -18.18 21.33
N LYS A 113 -8.28 -19.10 22.30
CA LYS A 113 -7.55 -18.91 23.55
C LYS A 113 -6.09 -19.31 23.34
N VAL A 114 -5.18 -18.41 23.73
CA VAL A 114 -3.73 -18.64 23.71
C VAL A 114 -3.22 -18.75 25.15
N GLU A 115 -2.83 -19.95 25.56
CA GLU A 115 -2.15 -20.18 26.82
C GLU A 115 -0.63 -20.07 26.58
N SER A 116 0.02 -19.11 27.24
CA SER A 116 1.43 -18.81 27.00
C SER A 116 2.13 -18.31 28.27
N PRO A 117 3.40 -18.69 28.50
CA PRO A 117 4.22 -18.10 29.56
C PRO A 117 4.72 -16.68 29.22
N VAL A 118 4.55 -16.22 27.98
CA VAL A 118 5.04 -14.92 27.50
C VAL A 118 4.18 -13.80 28.08
N LYS A 119 4.81 -12.80 28.72
CA LYS A 119 4.12 -11.70 29.42
C LYS A 119 3.29 -10.85 28.46
N GLU A 120 3.84 -10.57 27.29
CA GLU A 120 3.22 -9.82 26.20
C GLU A 120 1.97 -10.56 25.71
N GLN A 121 2.02 -11.89 25.58
CA GLN A 121 0.82 -12.66 25.25
C GLN A 121 -0.24 -12.60 26.34
N GLN A 122 0.16 -12.71 27.62
CA GLN A 122 -0.77 -12.63 28.73
C GLN A 122 -1.46 -11.27 28.79
N GLU A 123 -0.73 -10.20 28.50
CA GLU A 123 -1.28 -8.85 28.40
C GLU A 123 -2.20 -8.69 27.19
N TYR A 124 -1.78 -9.13 26.01
CA TYR A 124 -2.61 -9.12 24.81
C TYR A 124 -3.93 -9.86 25.02
N ASN A 125 -3.87 -11.03 25.67
CA ASN A 125 -5.06 -11.78 26.04
C ASN A 125 -6.03 -10.96 26.91
N ARG A 126 -5.54 -10.11 27.84
CA ARG A 126 -6.42 -9.26 28.67
C ARG A 126 -7.23 -8.28 27.81
N PHE A 127 -6.63 -7.70 26.77
CA PHE A 127 -7.33 -6.84 25.82
C PHE A 127 -8.41 -7.62 25.04
N ILE A 128 -8.08 -8.82 24.58
CA ILE A 128 -9.05 -9.68 23.86
C ILE A 128 -10.22 -10.08 24.78
N GLU A 129 -9.93 -10.52 26.01
CA GLU A 129 -10.96 -10.96 26.96
C GLU A 129 -11.86 -9.82 27.44
N ASN A 130 -11.36 -8.59 27.53
CA ASN A 130 -12.14 -7.40 27.89
C ASN A 130 -13.31 -7.12 26.92
N SER A 131 -13.19 -7.60 25.68
CA SER A 131 -14.18 -7.38 24.62
C SER A 131 -14.52 -8.66 23.84
N ARG A 132 -14.34 -9.85 24.43
CA ARG A 132 -14.50 -11.13 23.72
C ARG A 132 -15.90 -11.30 23.13
N ASP A 133 -16.93 -10.94 23.90
CA ASP A 133 -18.33 -10.96 23.47
C ASP A 133 -18.54 -10.18 22.17
N LEU A 134 -17.96 -8.98 22.11
CA LEU A 134 -18.05 -8.08 20.96
C LEU A 134 -17.20 -8.56 19.78
N TRP A 135 -15.99 -9.08 20.04
CA TRP A 135 -15.14 -9.64 19.00
C TRP A 135 -15.73 -10.90 18.35
N ASP A 136 -16.40 -11.76 19.11
CA ASP A 136 -17.13 -12.90 18.59
C ASP A 136 -18.26 -12.47 17.65
N GLU A 137 -19.03 -11.45 18.05
CA GLU A 137 -20.10 -10.90 17.21
C GLU A 137 -19.53 -10.21 15.95
N PHE A 138 -18.47 -9.42 16.10
CA PHE A 138 -17.80 -8.73 14.99
C PHE A 138 -17.31 -9.72 13.94
N GLN A 139 -16.67 -10.82 14.36
CA GLN A 139 -16.19 -11.86 13.46
C GLN A 139 -17.35 -12.55 12.71
N ARG A 140 -18.47 -12.85 13.38
CA ARG A 140 -19.67 -13.41 12.73
C ARG A 140 -20.24 -12.47 11.68
N LEU A 141 -20.31 -11.17 11.99
CA LEU A 141 -20.74 -10.14 11.02
C LEU A 141 -19.79 -10.07 9.83
N ALA A 142 -18.48 -10.12 10.06
CA ALA A 142 -17.47 -10.08 9.01
C ALA A 142 -17.53 -11.30 8.08
N ILE A 143 -17.82 -12.49 8.63
CA ILE A 143 -18.11 -13.71 7.86
C ILE A 143 -19.36 -13.50 7.00
N ASN A 144 -20.48 -13.10 7.61
CA ASN A 144 -21.76 -12.90 6.92
C ASN A 144 -21.66 -11.84 5.81
N MET A 145 -20.86 -10.79 6.00
CA MET A 145 -20.68 -9.71 5.03
C MET A 145 -20.14 -10.21 3.68
N ARG A 146 -19.32 -11.27 3.66
CA ARG A 146 -18.71 -11.79 2.42
C ARG A 146 -19.75 -12.31 1.43
N SER A 147 -20.78 -13.00 1.93
CA SER A 147 -21.85 -13.60 1.13
C SER A 147 -23.15 -12.78 1.11
N ALA A 148 -23.26 -11.72 1.90
CA ALA A 148 -24.48 -10.92 1.99
C ALA A 148 -24.78 -10.13 0.70
N PRO A 149 -26.08 -9.99 0.31
CA PRO A 149 -26.51 -9.06 -0.72
C PRO A 149 -26.17 -7.61 -0.39
N GLU A 150 -26.00 -6.74 -1.39
CA GLU A 150 -25.58 -5.34 -1.19
C GLU A 150 -26.51 -4.55 -0.25
N ALA A 151 -27.83 -4.81 -0.32
CA ALA A 151 -28.82 -4.19 0.56
C ALA A 151 -28.58 -4.50 2.04
N GLU A 152 -28.10 -5.71 2.36
CA GLU A 152 -27.83 -6.15 3.74
C GLU A 152 -26.43 -5.73 4.22
N ARG A 153 -25.45 -5.63 3.30
CA ARG A 153 -24.08 -5.21 3.63
C ARG A 153 -24.04 -3.85 4.32
N LYS A 154 -24.92 -2.91 3.94
CA LYS A 154 -25.00 -1.60 4.60
C LYS A 154 -25.37 -1.73 6.08
N ALA A 155 -26.35 -2.55 6.41
CA ALA A 155 -26.78 -2.77 7.79
C ALA A 155 -25.71 -3.53 8.60
N ILE A 156 -25.06 -4.53 8.00
CA ILE A 156 -23.96 -5.27 8.62
C ILE A 156 -22.80 -4.32 8.94
N ARG A 157 -22.37 -3.48 7.99
CA ARG A 157 -21.32 -2.47 8.21
C ARG A 157 -21.68 -1.52 9.35
N ALA A 158 -22.89 -0.98 9.38
CA ALA A 158 -23.32 -0.08 10.46
C ALA A 158 -23.28 -0.76 11.85
N LYS A 159 -23.62 -2.05 11.92
CA LYS A 159 -23.54 -2.82 13.17
C LYS A 159 -22.08 -3.10 13.56
N SER A 160 -21.23 -3.47 12.61
CA SER A 160 -19.79 -3.63 12.81
C SER A 160 -19.12 -2.34 13.30
N ASP A 161 -19.44 -1.19 12.70
CA ASP A 161 -18.95 0.13 13.12
C ASP A 161 -19.32 0.41 14.60
N SER A 162 -20.57 0.12 14.98
CA SER A 162 -21.05 0.31 16.35
C SER A 162 -20.32 -0.59 17.35
N ILE A 163 -20.12 -1.87 17.01
CA ILE A 163 -19.38 -2.80 17.84
C ILE A 163 -17.92 -2.36 18.00
N SER A 164 -17.26 -1.96 16.91
CA SER A 164 -15.88 -1.45 16.94
C SER A 164 -15.75 -0.25 17.87
N ALA A 165 -16.68 0.71 17.81
CA ALA A 165 -16.65 1.88 18.69
C ALA A 165 -16.80 1.51 20.18
N ILE A 166 -17.57 0.47 20.52
CA ILE A 166 -17.67 -0.01 21.91
C ILE A 166 -16.39 -0.73 22.33
N ILE A 167 -15.78 -1.52 21.45
CA ILE A 167 -14.49 -2.17 21.70
C ILE A 167 -13.43 -1.10 22.00
N ASP A 168 -13.31 -0.08 21.15
CA ASP A 168 -12.33 1.01 21.31
C ASP A 168 -12.51 1.69 22.68
N LYS A 169 -13.76 1.99 23.09
CA LYS A 169 -14.05 2.55 24.43
C LYS A 169 -13.64 1.65 25.58
N ARG A 170 -13.89 0.33 25.46
CA ARG A 170 -13.47 -0.66 26.47
C ARG A 170 -11.94 -0.75 26.53
N GLU A 171 -11.25 -0.71 25.39
CA GLU A 171 -9.79 -0.70 25.33
C GLU A 171 -9.22 0.58 25.96
N VAL A 172 -9.72 1.76 25.60
CA VAL A 172 -9.31 3.05 26.20
C VAL A 172 -9.45 3.03 27.71
N LYS A 173 -10.59 2.58 28.25
CA LYS A 173 -10.81 2.47 29.70
C LYS A 173 -9.80 1.54 30.35
N LEU A 174 -9.56 0.37 29.76
CA LEU A 174 -8.56 -0.57 30.28
C LEU A 174 -7.17 0.07 30.26
N MET A 175 -6.80 0.73 29.17
CA MET A 175 -5.51 1.41 29.01
C MET A 175 -5.27 2.49 30.05
N GLN A 176 -6.31 3.21 30.51
CA GLN A 176 -6.20 4.21 31.58
C GLN A 176 -5.71 3.61 32.91
N GLU A 177 -6.05 2.35 33.18
CA GLU A 177 -5.71 1.66 34.42
C GLU A 177 -4.39 0.86 34.34
N LEU A 178 -3.93 0.54 33.12
CA LEU A 178 -2.73 -0.25 32.90
C LEU A 178 -1.45 0.58 32.83
N PRO A 179 -0.30 0.02 33.26
CA PRO A 179 1.02 0.59 32.95
C PRO A 179 1.30 0.51 31.44
N ILE A 180 2.14 1.41 30.94
CA ILE A 180 2.53 1.42 29.52
C ILE A 180 3.53 0.28 29.28
N SER A 181 3.14 -0.66 28.43
CA SER A 181 3.92 -1.79 27.91
C SER A 181 4.03 -1.72 26.38
N ASN A 182 4.74 -2.68 25.76
CA ASN A 182 4.75 -2.81 24.30
C ASN A 182 3.37 -3.10 23.73
N ILE A 183 2.60 -3.99 24.38
CA ILE A 183 1.21 -4.29 23.96
C ILE A 183 0.32 -3.08 24.07
N TRP A 184 0.46 -2.32 25.16
CA TRP A 184 -0.26 -1.06 25.34
C TRP A 184 0.07 -0.06 24.23
N MET A 185 1.35 0.04 23.84
CA MET A 185 1.80 0.91 22.74
C MET A 185 1.20 0.48 21.40
N ASP A 186 1.14 -0.83 21.12
CA ASP A 186 0.52 -1.35 19.90
C ASP A 186 -0.99 -1.08 19.85
N LYS A 187 -1.66 -1.15 21.00
CA LYS A 187 -3.08 -0.76 21.13
C LYS A 187 -3.28 0.73 20.92
N LEU A 188 -2.42 1.58 21.48
CA LEU A 188 -2.46 3.02 21.23
C LEU A 188 -2.21 3.33 19.75
N PHE A 189 -1.30 2.61 19.10
CA PHE A 189 -1.08 2.72 17.65
C PHE A 189 -2.35 2.41 16.86
N GLY A 190 -3.03 1.29 17.14
CA GLY A 190 -4.31 0.96 16.50
C GLY A 190 -5.36 2.04 16.66
N LEU A 191 -5.53 2.56 17.89
CA LEU A 191 -6.47 3.66 18.17
C LEU A 191 -6.06 4.97 17.46
N SER A 192 -4.77 5.28 17.36
CA SER A 192 -4.27 6.44 16.62
C SER A 192 -4.57 6.34 15.12
N MET A 193 -4.52 5.13 14.54
CA MET A 193 -4.94 4.92 13.15
C MET A 193 -6.43 5.17 12.97
N SER A 194 -7.28 4.78 13.94
CA SER A 194 -8.70 5.12 13.91
C SER A 194 -8.91 6.63 13.91
N VAL A 195 -8.14 7.40 14.70
CA VAL A 195 -8.18 8.88 14.65
C VAL A 195 -7.83 9.42 13.26
N LYS A 196 -6.82 8.84 12.60
CA LYS A 196 -6.35 9.29 11.29
C LYS A 196 -7.32 8.94 10.15
N TYR A 197 -7.83 7.70 10.11
CA TYR A 197 -8.49 7.15 8.92
C TYR A 197 -10.00 6.97 9.07
N ASN A 198 -10.55 6.99 10.29
CA ASN A 198 -11.99 6.87 10.50
C ASN A 198 -12.62 8.24 10.80
N PRO A 199 -13.29 8.89 9.82
CA PRO A 199 -13.91 10.19 10.02
C PRO A 199 -15.08 10.18 11.02
N LYS A 200 -15.57 9.00 11.43
CA LYS A 200 -16.61 8.84 12.46
C LYS A 200 -16.04 8.60 13.86
N PHE A 201 -14.72 8.52 14.02
CA PHE A 201 -14.11 8.27 15.32
C PHE A 201 -14.25 9.51 16.22
N THR A 202 -14.89 9.34 17.38
CA THR A 202 -15.27 10.47 18.26
C THR A 202 -14.31 10.70 19.42
N ASP A 203 -13.49 9.71 19.77
CA ASP A 203 -12.80 9.66 21.07
C ASP A 203 -11.36 10.21 20.97
N LYS A 204 -11.14 11.21 20.11
CA LYS A 204 -9.80 11.76 19.81
C LYS A 204 -9.11 12.34 21.06
N GLU A 205 -9.86 13.03 21.91
CA GLU A 205 -9.33 13.66 23.12
C GLU A 205 -8.85 12.62 24.14
N GLU A 206 -9.56 11.49 24.26
CA GLU A 206 -9.16 10.37 25.09
C GLU A 206 -7.86 9.72 24.58
N ILE A 207 -7.70 9.60 23.25
CA ILE A 207 -6.46 9.08 22.65
C ILE A 207 -5.30 10.06 22.89
N LEU A 208 -5.53 11.37 22.79
CA LEU A 208 -4.52 12.38 23.12
C LEU A 208 -4.13 12.32 24.61
N ALA A 209 -5.08 12.07 25.51
CA ALA A 209 -4.80 11.89 26.93
C ALA A 209 -3.94 10.64 27.19
N LEU A 210 -4.19 9.53 26.49
CA LEU A 210 -3.33 8.35 26.56
C LEU A 210 -1.93 8.64 26.01
N TYR A 211 -1.82 9.29 24.86
CA TYR A 211 -0.54 9.71 24.26
C TYR A 211 0.29 10.61 25.19
N ASN A 212 -0.35 11.52 25.92
CA ASN A 212 0.34 12.41 26.86
C ASN A 212 0.94 11.70 28.07
N ARG A 213 0.59 10.43 28.31
CA ARG A 213 1.24 9.61 29.34
C ARG A 213 2.59 9.04 28.90
N LEU A 214 2.87 9.05 27.60
CA LEU A 214 4.14 8.57 27.06
C LEU A 214 5.30 9.46 27.53
N ASN A 215 6.38 8.84 27.97
CA ASN A 215 7.63 9.55 28.19
C ASN A 215 8.36 9.81 26.85
N GLU A 216 9.44 10.58 26.90
CA GLU A 216 10.17 10.98 25.68
C GLU A 216 10.82 9.79 24.95
N GLU A 217 11.30 8.78 25.68
CA GLU A 217 11.85 7.55 25.07
C GLU A 217 10.77 6.77 24.30
N GLN A 218 9.58 6.64 24.87
CA GLN A 218 8.43 5.98 24.25
C GLN A 218 7.95 6.74 23.02
N LYS A 219 7.89 8.08 23.07
CA LYS A 219 7.57 8.91 21.88
C LYS A 219 8.65 8.81 20.81
N ALA A 220 9.91 8.68 21.19
CA ALA A 220 11.03 8.54 20.27
C ALA A 220 11.15 7.13 19.65
N SER A 221 10.53 6.11 20.23
CA SER A 221 10.46 4.76 19.63
C SER A 221 9.74 4.78 18.27
N ILE A 222 9.97 3.78 17.42
CA ILE A 222 9.30 3.67 16.12
C ILE A 222 7.77 3.74 16.26
N THR A 223 7.18 2.92 17.14
CA THR A 223 5.74 2.94 17.40
C THR A 223 5.26 4.30 17.92
N GLY A 224 6.03 4.96 18.80
CA GLY A 224 5.73 6.30 19.30
C GLY A 224 5.74 7.38 18.21
N GLN A 225 6.70 7.33 17.29
CA GLN A 225 6.77 8.23 16.16
C GLN A 225 5.59 8.02 15.21
N GLU A 226 5.21 6.77 14.93
CA GLU A 226 4.04 6.47 14.11
C GLU A 226 2.73 6.92 14.77
N ILE A 227 2.57 6.72 16.08
CA ILE A 227 1.44 7.27 16.84
C ILE A 227 1.41 8.80 16.72
N THR A 228 2.57 9.45 16.85
CA THR A 228 2.69 10.92 16.74
C THR A 228 2.26 11.39 15.35
N VAL A 229 2.71 10.73 14.28
CA VAL A 229 2.29 11.02 12.91
C VAL A 229 0.79 10.80 12.70
N ASN A 230 0.20 9.79 13.33
CA ASN A 230 -1.24 9.55 13.20
C ASN A 230 -2.08 10.63 13.89
N LEU A 231 -1.64 11.10 15.06
CA LEU A 231 -2.35 12.13 15.84
C LEU A 231 -2.08 13.55 15.32
N PHE A 232 -0.89 13.77 14.77
CA PHE A 232 -0.38 15.04 14.28
C PHE A 232 0.24 14.85 12.88
N PRO A 233 -0.58 14.58 11.85
CA PRO A 233 -0.08 14.28 10.52
C PRO A 233 0.76 15.43 9.95
N PRO A 234 1.91 15.13 9.32
CA PRO A 234 2.74 16.15 8.70
C PRO A 234 2.03 16.76 7.50
N LYS A 235 2.50 17.92 7.05
CA LYS A 235 2.14 18.43 5.73
C LYS A 235 2.68 17.47 4.67
N THR A 236 1.82 17.03 3.77
CA THR A 236 2.19 16.11 2.70
C THR A 236 2.56 16.84 1.42
N VAL A 237 3.48 16.26 0.64
CA VAL A 237 3.81 16.71 -0.71
C VAL A 237 2.85 16.09 -1.74
N LYS A 238 2.64 16.80 -2.85
CA LYS A 238 1.76 16.36 -3.95
C LYS A 238 2.46 16.51 -5.29
N GLU A 239 1.86 15.93 -6.33
CA GLU A 239 2.28 16.21 -7.71
C GLU A 239 2.31 17.72 -7.96
N GLY A 240 3.42 18.21 -8.50
CA GLY A 240 3.67 19.63 -8.71
C GLY A 240 4.45 20.34 -7.60
N ASP A 241 4.58 19.76 -6.41
CA ASP A 241 5.42 20.31 -5.34
C ASP A 241 6.92 20.02 -5.56
N GLU A 242 7.78 20.72 -4.84
CA GLU A 242 9.17 20.29 -4.64
C GLU A 242 9.21 19.00 -3.82
N MET A 243 10.17 18.13 -4.12
CA MET A 243 10.39 16.89 -3.38
C MET A 243 10.70 17.19 -1.90
N ALA A 244 10.18 16.37 -1.00
CA ALA A 244 10.59 16.39 0.39
C ALA A 244 11.85 15.55 0.56
N ASP A 245 12.72 15.95 1.48
CA ASP A 245 14.01 15.32 1.70
C ASP A 245 14.22 14.97 3.18
N SER A 246 15.15 14.07 3.47
CA SER A 246 15.51 13.63 4.81
C SER A 246 16.90 12.99 4.79
N ASP A 247 17.51 12.81 5.97
CA ASP A 247 18.64 11.90 6.11
C ASP A 247 18.20 10.48 5.73
N LEU A 248 18.87 9.90 4.72
CA LEU A 248 18.66 8.54 4.25
C LEU A 248 19.94 7.74 4.43
N PHE A 249 19.87 6.61 5.13
CA PHE A 249 21.02 5.75 5.38
C PHE A 249 21.12 4.69 4.30
N ASP A 250 22.34 4.36 3.87
CA ASP A 250 22.64 3.15 3.11
C ASP A 250 22.96 1.95 4.04
N LEU A 251 23.25 0.79 3.45
CA LEU A 251 23.55 -0.43 4.20
C LEU A 251 24.85 -0.38 5.02
N ASP A 252 25.77 0.49 4.62
CA ASP A 252 27.04 0.75 5.31
C ASP A 252 26.88 1.82 6.41
N GLY A 253 25.75 2.53 6.43
CA GLY A 253 25.41 3.58 7.37
C GLY A 253 25.85 4.98 6.93
N ASN A 254 26.28 5.15 5.67
CA ASN A 254 26.52 6.49 5.15
C ASN A 254 25.19 7.20 4.93
N VAL A 255 25.22 8.52 5.12
CA VAL A 255 24.06 9.38 4.95
C VAL A 255 24.05 9.94 3.53
N HIS A 256 22.87 9.87 2.91
CA HIS A 256 22.52 10.41 1.61
C HIS A 256 21.24 11.25 1.76
N HIS A 257 20.97 12.07 0.76
CA HIS A 257 19.74 12.85 0.62
C HIS A 257 19.16 12.65 -0.78
N LEU A 258 17.85 12.81 -0.95
CA LEU A 258 17.26 12.81 -2.28
C LEU A 258 17.83 13.95 -3.15
N ALA A 259 18.17 15.09 -2.53
CA ALA A 259 18.83 16.22 -3.20
C ALA A 259 20.16 15.85 -3.86
N ASP A 260 20.87 14.84 -3.35
CA ASP A 260 22.15 14.39 -3.91
C ASP A 260 21.99 13.79 -5.31
N PHE A 261 20.77 13.38 -5.68
CA PHE A 261 20.45 12.77 -6.96
C PHE A 261 19.82 13.73 -7.99
N LYS A 262 19.72 15.04 -7.68
CA LYS A 262 19.28 16.06 -8.64
C LYS A 262 20.19 16.11 -9.88
N GLY A 263 19.64 16.61 -10.99
CA GLY A 263 20.29 16.61 -12.30
C GLY A 263 19.95 15.38 -13.17
N LYS A 264 19.37 14.34 -12.56
CA LYS A 264 18.69 13.23 -13.24
C LYS A 264 17.25 13.15 -12.75
N PHE A 265 16.38 12.49 -13.51
CA PHE A 265 15.10 12.06 -12.95
C PHE A 265 15.36 11.14 -11.74
N ILE A 266 14.48 11.17 -10.75
CA ILE A 266 14.53 10.25 -9.62
C ILE A 266 13.24 9.42 -9.64
N LEU A 267 13.36 8.09 -9.62
CA LEU A 267 12.25 7.20 -9.32
C LEU A 267 12.41 6.73 -7.87
N LEU A 268 11.68 7.38 -6.97
CA LEU A 268 11.59 7.00 -5.57
C LEU A 268 10.57 5.87 -5.42
N ASP A 269 10.99 4.75 -4.83
CA ASP A 269 10.21 3.52 -4.65
C ASP A 269 10.11 3.16 -3.15
N PHE A 270 8.94 3.33 -2.57
CA PHE A 270 8.66 2.92 -1.19
C PHE A 270 8.31 1.44 -1.16
N TRP A 271 9.13 0.64 -0.46
CA TRP A 271 9.03 -0.81 -0.51
C TRP A 271 9.32 -1.48 0.84
N SER A 272 8.99 -2.77 0.92
CA SER A 272 9.37 -3.68 2.00
C SER A 272 9.57 -5.06 1.41
N SER A 273 10.49 -5.83 1.98
CA SER A 273 10.74 -7.22 1.59
C SER A 273 9.59 -8.17 1.95
N GLY A 274 8.67 -7.78 2.84
CA GLY A 274 7.44 -8.51 3.11
C GLY A 274 6.31 -8.25 2.10
N CYS A 275 6.47 -7.24 1.24
CA CYS A 275 5.48 -6.85 0.25
C CYS A 275 5.66 -7.65 -1.05
N GLY A 276 4.77 -8.62 -1.28
CA GLY A 276 4.79 -9.46 -2.49
C GLY A 276 4.85 -8.65 -3.81
N PRO A 277 3.96 -7.67 -4.03
CA PRO A 277 4.02 -6.82 -5.22
C PRO A 277 5.30 -6.01 -5.37
N CYS A 278 5.94 -5.60 -4.28
CA CYS A 278 7.23 -4.92 -4.29
C CYS A 278 8.32 -5.86 -4.83
N ILE A 279 8.38 -7.10 -4.34
CA ILE A 279 9.31 -8.13 -4.83
C ILE A 279 9.09 -8.44 -6.32
N MET A 280 7.82 -8.48 -6.77
CA MET A 280 7.49 -8.70 -8.19
C MET A 280 7.94 -7.55 -9.10
N ALA A 281 8.17 -6.34 -8.57
CA ALA A 281 8.62 -5.18 -9.33
C ALA A 281 10.14 -5.14 -9.54
N LEU A 282 10.92 -5.77 -8.66
CA LEU A 282 12.40 -5.71 -8.68
C LEU A 282 13.05 -6.11 -10.02
N PRO A 283 12.59 -7.15 -10.75
CA PRO A 283 13.15 -7.46 -12.06
C PRO A 283 13.01 -6.31 -13.06
N GLU A 284 11.84 -5.66 -13.06
CA GLU A 284 11.55 -4.54 -13.95
C GLU A 284 12.32 -3.28 -13.54
N MET A 285 12.47 -3.04 -12.23
CA MET A 285 13.32 -1.97 -11.69
C MET A 285 14.78 -2.12 -12.13
N ARG A 286 15.33 -3.35 -12.17
CA ARG A 286 16.69 -3.61 -12.66
C ARG A 286 16.85 -3.26 -14.14
N GLU A 287 15.87 -3.62 -14.96
CA GLU A 287 15.89 -3.31 -16.39
C GLU A 287 15.79 -1.80 -16.62
N ILE A 288 14.93 -1.11 -15.87
CA ILE A 288 14.80 0.35 -15.90
C ILE A 288 16.11 1.01 -15.45
N HIS A 289 16.73 0.51 -14.38
CA HIS A 289 18.00 1.01 -13.86
C HIS A 289 19.07 1.00 -14.95
N GLU A 290 19.24 -0.13 -15.65
CA GLU A 290 20.25 -0.26 -16.70
C GLU A 290 19.90 0.59 -17.93
N GLN A 291 18.64 0.54 -18.38
CA GLN A 291 18.18 1.25 -19.58
C GLN A 291 18.29 2.78 -19.44
N TYR A 292 18.00 3.32 -18.26
CA TYR A 292 17.91 4.76 -18.04
C TYR A 292 19.02 5.32 -17.14
N LYS A 293 20.11 4.58 -16.85
CA LYS A 293 21.17 4.98 -15.90
C LYS A 293 21.76 6.37 -16.13
N ASP A 294 21.80 6.86 -17.36
CA ASP A 294 22.34 8.19 -17.68
C ASP A 294 21.34 9.32 -17.41
N ARG A 295 20.04 8.99 -17.29
CA ARG A 295 18.92 9.95 -17.19
C ARG A 295 18.10 9.81 -15.91
N LEU A 296 18.15 8.65 -15.26
CA LEU A 296 17.33 8.27 -14.12
C LEU A 296 18.20 7.65 -13.02
N THR A 297 17.98 8.09 -11.78
CA THR A 297 18.43 7.40 -10.58
C THR A 297 17.22 6.75 -9.93
N ILE A 298 17.28 5.44 -9.67
CA ILE A 298 16.29 4.77 -8.82
C ILE A 298 16.75 4.86 -7.37
N VAL A 299 15.86 5.30 -6.49
CA VAL A 299 16.04 5.30 -5.04
C VAL A 299 14.93 4.45 -4.41
N SER A 300 15.25 3.24 -3.98
CA SER A 300 14.31 2.40 -3.21
C SER A 300 14.44 2.72 -1.73
N LEU A 301 13.36 3.17 -1.09
CA LEU A 301 13.27 3.47 0.34
C LEU A 301 12.58 2.33 1.10
N SER A 302 13.33 1.64 1.95
CA SER A 302 12.81 0.50 2.71
C SER A 302 12.18 0.93 4.04
N SER A 303 10.99 0.40 4.32
CA SER A 303 10.33 0.46 5.63
C SER A 303 10.60 -0.75 6.53
N ASP A 304 11.49 -1.66 6.12
CA ASP A 304 11.90 -2.81 6.93
C ASP A 304 12.82 -2.38 8.09
N THR A 305 13.00 -3.27 9.07
CA THR A 305 14.10 -3.15 10.02
C THR A 305 15.45 -3.32 9.33
N LYS A 306 16.52 -2.77 9.93
CA LYS A 306 17.86 -2.77 9.34
C LYS A 306 18.37 -4.17 8.96
N SER A 307 18.11 -5.17 9.79
CA SER A 307 18.55 -6.55 9.53
C SER A 307 17.83 -7.16 8.32
N ARG A 308 16.49 -7.04 8.27
CA ARG A 308 15.67 -7.54 7.17
C ARG A 308 15.94 -6.81 5.86
N TRP A 309 16.05 -5.49 5.90
CA TRP A 309 16.44 -4.67 4.77
C TRP A 309 17.79 -5.13 4.19
N LYS A 310 18.81 -5.32 5.03
CA LYS A 310 20.12 -5.83 4.61
C LYS A 310 20.04 -7.22 3.98
N ALA A 311 19.31 -8.14 4.60
CA ALA A 311 19.15 -9.50 4.10
C ALA A 311 18.43 -9.52 2.74
N ALA A 312 17.33 -8.78 2.60
CA ALA A 312 16.56 -8.70 1.37
C ALA A 312 17.33 -8.01 0.23
N SER A 313 18.09 -6.96 0.55
CA SER A 313 18.94 -6.26 -0.44
C SER A 313 19.97 -7.19 -1.06
N ALA A 314 20.60 -8.05 -0.23
CA ALA A 314 21.53 -9.07 -0.69
C ALA A 314 20.83 -10.18 -1.48
N GLN A 315 19.70 -10.69 -0.96
CA GLN A 315 18.92 -11.76 -1.59
C GLN A 315 18.44 -11.39 -3.00
N HIS A 316 18.01 -10.14 -3.18
CA HIS A 316 17.46 -9.67 -4.44
C HIS A 316 18.46 -8.93 -5.32
N GLU A 317 19.74 -8.89 -4.93
CA GLU A 317 20.83 -8.26 -5.69
C GLU A 317 20.44 -6.83 -6.13
N MET A 318 20.01 -6.02 -5.17
CA MET A 318 19.63 -4.63 -5.42
C MET A 318 20.90 -3.78 -5.54
N THR A 319 21.24 -3.39 -6.76
CA THR A 319 22.49 -2.67 -7.07
C THR A 319 22.34 -1.16 -7.23
N TRP A 320 21.10 -0.65 -7.28
CA TRP A 320 20.80 0.78 -7.30
C TRP A 320 20.73 1.35 -5.88
N GLN A 321 20.45 2.66 -5.75
CA GLN A 321 20.34 3.31 -4.45
C GLN A 321 19.19 2.68 -3.67
N ASN A 322 19.53 1.95 -2.63
CA ASN A 322 18.58 1.32 -1.73
C ASN A 322 18.92 1.86 -0.35
N LEU A 323 17.97 2.58 0.25
CA LEU A 323 18.16 3.44 1.41
C LEU A 323 17.04 3.22 2.44
N SER A 324 17.22 3.72 3.64
CA SER A 324 16.17 3.78 4.67
C SER A 324 16.35 5.03 5.53
N ASP A 325 15.25 5.67 5.92
CA ASP A 325 15.26 6.73 6.94
C ASP A 325 15.25 6.18 8.38
N LEU A 326 15.18 4.85 8.52
CA LEU A 326 15.09 4.11 9.79
C LEU A 326 13.88 4.48 10.66
N LYS A 327 12.87 5.16 10.09
CA LYS A 327 11.63 5.61 10.74
C LYS A 327 10.39 4.85 10.25
N GLN A 328 10.56 3.87 9.37
CA GLN A 328 9.49 3.06 8.79
C GLN A 328 8.38 3.94 8.18
N ASN A 329 7.15 3.88 8.69
CA ASN A 329 6.05 4.68 8.15
C ASN A 329 5.98 6.10 8.73
N ALA A 330 6.74 6.41 9.78
CA ALA A 330 6.73 7.73 10.42
C ALA A 330 7.66 8.75 9.74
N GLY A 331 8.56 8.28 8.86
CA GLY A 331 9.52 9.12 8.16
C GLY A 331 8.99 9.68 6.86
N LEU A 332 9.79 9.56 5.80
CA LEU A 332 9.50 10.12 4.48
C LEU A 332 8.20 9.55 3.89
N SER A 333 7.87 8.29 4.21
CA SER A 333 6.59 7.65 3.88
C SER A 333 5.38 8.48 4.32
N ALA A 334 5.42 9.11 5.51
CA ALA A 334 4.34 9.95 6.00
C ALA A 334 4.25 11.28 5.23
N VAL A 335 5.38 11.88 4.88
CA VAL A 335 5.45 13.15 4.15
C VAL A 335 4.98 13.00 2.69
N TYR A 336 5.24 11.84 2.08
CA TYR A 336 4.74 11.49 0.75
C TYR A 336 3.36 10.84 0.74
N ASP A 337 2.65 10.84 1.88
CA ASP A 337 1.31 10.25 2.03
C ASP A 337 1.20 8.80 1.53
N VAL A 338 2.21 7.99 1.82
CA VAL A 338 2.28 6.59 1.42
C VAL A 338 1.33 5.76 2.28
N ASN A 339 0.17 5.42 1.71
CA ASN A 339 -0.86 4.61 2.36
C ASN A 339 -0.89 3.14 1.89
N GLY A 340 0.03 2.76 1.01
CA GLY A 340 0.14 1.39 0.48
C GLY A 340 1.36 1.23 -0.42
N ILE A 341 1.99 0.07 -0.33
CA ILE A 341 3.24 -0.26 -1.05
C ILE A 341 3.05 -1.38 -2.09
N PRO A 342 3.81 -1.36 -3.20
CA PRO A 342 4.80 -0.35 -3.54
C PRO A 342 4.15 1.00 -3.87
N ASN A 343 4.84 2.09 -3.56
CA ASN A 343 4.44 3.44 -3.92
C ASN A 343 5.61 4.09 -4.63
N TYR A 344 5.33 4.78 -5.73
CA TYR A 344 6.36 5.33 -6.59
C TYR A 344 6.14 6.81 -6.77
N VAL A 345 7.25 7.55 -6.79
CA VAL A 345 7.26 8.98 -7.05
C VAL A 345 8.31 9.28 -8.10
N LEU A 346 7.87 9.80 -9.25
CA LEU A 346 8.76 10.26 -10.31
C LEU A 346 9.03 11.75 -10.10
N ILE A 347 10.30 12.11 -9.98
CA ILE A 347 10.77 13.46 -9.69
C ILE A 347 11.65 13.94 -10.84
N SER A 348 11.49 15.20 -11.25
CA SER A 348 12.28 15.83 -12.32
C SER A 348 13.73 16.10 -11.88
N PRO A 349 14.65 16.35 -12.84
CA PRO A 349 16.03 16.74 -12.53
C PRO A 349 16.18 17.95 -11.59
N GLU A 350 15.20 18.85 -11.59
CA GLU A 350 15.16 20.04 -10.74
C GLU A 350 14.69 19.74 -9.31
N GLY A 351 14.11 18.56 -9.08
CA GLY A 351 13.53 18.15 -7.80
C GLY A 351 12.02 18.31 -7.71
N LYS A 352 11.32 18.53 -8.82
CA LYS A 352 9.85 18.69 -8.83
C LYS A 352 9.15 17.33 -8.93
N ILE A 353 8.16 17.07 -8.09
CA ILE A 353 7.34 15.86 -8.16
C ILE A 353 6.50 15.91 -9.43
N MET A 354 6.78 15.01 -10.37
CA MET A 354 6.05 14.92 -11.62
C MET A 354 4.83 14.05 -11.48
N ARG A 355 4.97 12.87 -10.87
CA ARG A 355 3.90 11.89 -10.70
C ARG A 355 4.07 11.05 -9.43
N MET A 356 2.96 10.66 -8.85
CA MET A 356 2.86 9.74 -7.71
C MET A 356 1.84 8.63 -8.03
N TRP A 357 2.16 7.37 -7.75
CA TRP A 357 1.21 6.26 -7.92
C TRP A 357 1.51 5.10 -6.96
N SER A 358 0.49 4.31 -6.63
CA SER A 358 0.61 3.12 -5.79
C SER A 358 0.28 1.85 -6.57
N GLY A 359 0.87 0.74 -6.13
CA GLY A 359 0.69 -0.59 -6.70
C GLY A 359 1.61 -0.87 -7.88
N TYR A 360 1.69 -2.16 -8.21
CA TYR A 360 2.47 -2.68 -9.30
C TYR A 360 1.69 -3.75 -10.07
N GLY A 361 1.76 -3.67 -11.39
CA GLY A 361 1.34 -4.72 -12.33
C GLY A 361 2.47 -4.95 -13.31
N LYS A 362 2.65 -6.20 -13.76
CA LYS A 362 3.77 -6.56 -14.65
C LYS A 362 3.81 -5.66 -15.89
N GLY A 363 4.94 -4.98 -16.12
CA GLY A 363 5.15 -4.09 -17.27
C GLY A 363 4.68 -2.65 -17.06
N SER A 364 4.05 -2.33 -15.93
CA SER A 364 3.49 -0.99 -15.70
C SER A 364 4.56 0.07 -15.48
N LEU A 365 5.72 -0.29 -14.91
CA LEU A 365 6.79 0.66 -14.61
C LEU A 365 7.53 1.08 -15.88
N LYS A 366 7.92 0.14 -16.73
CA LYS A 366 8.54 0.40 -18.04
C LYS A 366 7.63 1.24 -18.92
N LEU A 367 6.32 0.98 -18.91
CA LEU A 367 5.37 1.81 -19.65
C LEU A 367 5.41 3.26 -19.16
N LYS A 368 5.38 3.47 -17.84
CA LYS A 368 5.50 4.82 -17.26
C LYS A 368 6.84 5.46 -17.59
N MET A 369 7.95 4.73 -17.49
CA MET A 369 9.27 5.26 -17.81
C MET A 369 9.37 5.67 -19.28
N ARG A 370 8.90 4.82 -20.21
CA ARG A 370 8.81 5.19 -21.63
C ARG A 370 7.99 6.46 -21.83
N ARG A 371 6.81 6.55 -21.21
CA ARG A 371 5.95 7.73 -21.31
C ARG A 371 6.62 9.02 -20.85
N TYR A 372 7.29 8.99 -19.69
CA TYR A 372 7.82 10.22 -19.09
C TYR A 372 9.25 10.56 -19.51
N LEU A 373 10.05 9.55 -19.90
CA LEU A 373 11.46 9.73 -20.23
C LEU A 373 11.69 9.65 -21.75
N ASP A 374 11.00 8.80 -22.51
CA ASP A 374 11.32 8.64 -23.94
C ASP A 374 10.52 9.55 -24.87
N VAL A 375 9.36 10.02 -24.43
CA VAL A 375 8.53 10.91 -25.25
C VAL A 375 9.20 12.30 -25.35
N PRO A 376 9.45 12.81 -26.58
CA PRO A 376 9.99 14.16 -26.76
C PRO A 376 9.13 15.18 -26.02
N LYS A 377 9.76 16.23 -25.49
CA LYS A 377 9.01 17.35 -24.89
C LYS A 377 8.10 17.95 -25.96
N ARG A 378 6.80 17.72 -25.81
CA ARG A 378 5.76 18.19 -26.73
C ARG A 378 5.32 19.58 -26.33
N GLU A 379 5.61 20.57 -27.17
CA GLU A 379 5.19 21.95 -26.94
C GLU A 379 3.83 22.24 -27.59
N MET A 380 2.99 22.97 -26.87
CA MET A 380 1.71 23.41 -27.37
C MET A 380 1.90 24.34 -28.57
N SER A 381 1.24 24.03 -29.69
CA SER A 381 1.18 24.90 -30.86
C SER A 381 -0.26 25.08 -31.33
N ILE A 382 -0.55 26.25 -31.90
CA ILE A 382 -1.89 26.62 -32.35
C ILE A 382 -1.77 27.11 -33.79
N THR A 383 -2.56 26.51 -34.68
CA THR A 383 -2.78 26.96 -36.05
C THR A 383 -4.24 27.35 -36.20
N GLN A 384 -4.50 28.61 -36.54
CA GLN A 384 -5.86 29.14 -36.67
C GLN A 384 -6.10 29.60 -38.12
N GLY A 385 -7.06 28.95 -38.78
CA GLY A 385 -7.62 29.37 -40.06
C GLY A 385 -8.98 30.05 -39.89
N THR A 386 -9.67 30.34 -41.00
CA THR A 386 -10.97 31.02 -40.97
C THR A 386 -12.09 30.18 -40.35
N ASN A 387 -12.08 28.86 -40.60
CA ASN A 387 -13.16 27.94 -40.19
C ASN A 387 -12.63 26.75 -39.37
N ALA A 388 -11.35 26.78 -38.99
CA ALA A 388 -10.70 25.69 -38.28
C ALA A 388 -9.62 26.21 -37.33
N LYS A 389 -9.52 25.60 -36.15
CA LYS A 389 -8.47 25.85 -35.18
C LYS A 389 -7.89 24.52 -34.74
N ILE A 390 -6.60 24.33 -34.98
CA ILE A 390 -5.86 23.11 -34.63
C ILE A 390 -4.92 23.45 -33.49
N VAL A 391 -5.00 22.69 -32.41
CA VAL A 391 -4.17 22.84 -31.22
C VAL A 391 -3.42 21.52 -31.01
N ASN A 392 -2.12 21.51 -31.27
CA ASN A 392 -1.28 20.35 -30.99
C ASN A 392 -0.79 20.40 -29.55
N HIS A 393 -0.80 19.25 -28.88
CA HIS A 393 -0.28 19.06 -27.52
C HIS A 393 -0.78 20.13 -26.54
N PRO A 394 -2.10 20.32 -26.40
CA PRO A 394 -2.65 21.31 -25.49
C PRO A 394 -2.20 21.05 -24.05
N VAL A 395 -1.88 22.12 -23.33
CA VAL A 395 -1.62 22.04 -21.89
C VAL A 395 -2.93 21.74 -21.17
N THR A 396 -2.88 20.85 -20.18
CA THR A 396 -4.02 20.49 -19.33
C THR A 396 -3.78 20.98 -17.90
N GLU A 397 -4.86 21.32 -17.19
CA GLU A 397 -4.77 21.79 -15.81
C GLU A 397 -4.67 20.62 -14.82
N SER A 398 -5.44 19.56 -15.05
CA SER A 398 -5.38 18.33 -14.25
C SER A 398 -5.91 17.13 -15.02
N THR A 399 -5.54 15.93 -14.57
CA THR A 399 -6.13 14.68 -15.06
C THR A 399 -6.13 13.62 -13.97
N ASN A 400 -7.13 12.75 -13.97
CA ASN A 400 -7.20 11.61 -13.05
C ASN A 400 -6.71 10.29 -13.70
N THR A 401 -6.25 10.35 -14.96
CA THR A 401 -5.80 9.17 -15.70
C THR A 401 -4.38 9.34 -16.22
N ASP A 402 -3.63 8.25 -16.22
CA ASP A 402 -2.36 8.14 -16.92
C ASP A 402 -2.45 7.22 -18.16
N ILE A 403 -3.68 6.92 -18.60
CA ILE A 403 -3.92 6.14 -19.80
C ILE A 403 -3.98 7.04 -21.02
N LEU A 404 -4.61 8.21 -20.91
CA LEU A 404 -4.83 9.11 -22.04
C LEU A 404 -3.95 10.36 -21.99
N GLU A 405 -3.58 10.83 -23.17
CA GLU A 405 -2.93 12.12 -23.40
C GLU A 405 -3.53 12.77 -24.64
N VAL A 406 -3.93 14.05 -24.55
CA VAL A 406 -4.46 14.78 -25.71
C VAL A 406 -3.32 15.10 -26.67
N LYS A 407 -3.32 14.44 -27.82
CA LYS A 407 -2.37 14.66 -28.91
C LYS A 407 -2.66 15.97 -29.63
N GLN A 408 -3.92 16.18 -30.00
CA GLN A 408 -4.35 17.31 -30.82
C GLN A 408 -5.85 17.56 -30.62
N VAL A 409 -6.27 18.81 -30.72
CA VAL A 409 -7.68 19.20 -30.81
C VAL A 409 -7.91 19.97 -32.09
N GLU A 410 -8.90 19.58 -32.87
CA GLU A 410 -9.39 20.29 -34.04
C GLU A 410 -10.78 20.85 -33.74
N LEU A 411 -10.95 22.17 -33.85
CA LEU A 411 -12.25 22.83 -33.76
C LEU A 411 -12.64 23.28 -35.16
N THR A 412 -13.84 22.91 -35.60
CA THR A 412 -14.45 23.37 -36.84
C THR A 412 -15.90 23.83 -36.57
N ASP A 413 -16.54 24.41 -37.58
CA ASP A 413 -17.95 24.83 -37.49
C ASP A 413 -18.92 23.65 -37.28
N THR A 414 -18.49 22.41 -37.58
CA THR A 414 -19.34 21.22 -37.56
C THR A 414 -18.99 20.20 -36.50
N ALA A 415 -17.76 20.23 -35.95
CA ALA A 415 -17.33 19.28 -34.93
C ALA A 415 -16.16 19.79 -34.09
N THR A 416 -15.96 19.13 -32.95
CA THR A 416 -14.68 19.16 -32.22
C THR A 416 -14.09 17.76 -32.22
N ILE A 417 -12.88 17.60 -32.77
CA ILE A 417 -12.18 16.32 -32.85
C ILE A 417 -11.01 16.34 -31.87
N ILE A 418 -10.93 15.34 -31.01
CA ILE A 418 -9.82 15.17 -30.07
C ILE A 418 -9.07 13.91 -30.43
N HIS A 419 -7.79 14.06 -30.74
CA HIS A 419 -6.86 12.95 -30.95
C HIS A 419 -6.19 12.60 -29.63
N PHE A 420 -6.14 11.31 -29.31
CA PHE A 420 -5.53 10.80 -28.09
C PHE A 420 -4.35 9.89 -28.41
N TYR A 421 -3.30 10.01 -27.59
CA TYR A 421 -2.43 8.88 -27.31
C TYR A 421 -3.02 8.08 -26.15
N ALA A 422 -3.03 6.77 -26.29
CA ALA A 422 -3.36 5.82 -25.24
C ALA A 422 -2.13 5.03 -24.84
N TYR A 423 -1.87 4.94 -23.54
CA TYR A 423 -0.79 4.17 -22.94
C TYR A 423 -1.40 3.23 -21.90
N TYR A 424 -1.33 1.92 -22.13
CA TYR A 424 -1.75 0.97 -21.12
C TYR A 424 -0.93 -0.32 -21.20
N ILE A 425 -1.20 -1.24 -20.28
CA ILE A 425 -0.50 -2.53 -20.24
C ILE A 425 -0.68 -3.22 -21.61
N PRO A 426 0.40 -3.72 -22.24
CA PRO A 426 0.28 -4.44 -23.49
C PRO A 426 -0.78 -5.55 -23.42
N LYS A 427 -1.60 -5.67 -24.46
CA LYS A 427 -2.71 -6.65 -24.56
C LYS A 427 -3.82 -6.51 -23.52
N TYR A 428 -3.79 -5.51 -22.65
CA TYR A 428 -4.96 -5.15 -21.87
C TYR A 428 -5.90 -4.25 -22.68
N TRP A 429 -7.13 -4.17 -22.22
CA TRP A 429 -8.14 -3.33 -22.86
C TRP A 429 -8.31 -2.00 -22.16
N ILE A 430 -8.66 -0.99 -22.96
CA ILE A 430 -9.28 0.25 -22.54
C ILE A 430 -10.70 0.29 -23.14
N GLN A 431 -11.57 1.10 -22.57
CA GLN A 431 -12.91 1.32 -23.09
C GLN A 431 -13.23 2.80 -22.96
N VAL A 432 -13.79 3.38 -24.02
CA VAL A 432 -14.35 4.74 -23.98
C VAL A 432 -15.86 4.59 -24.00
N SER A 433 -16.57 5.19 -23.05
CA SER A 433 -18.01 5.07 -22.93
C SER A 433 -18.71 5.81 -24.05
N THR A 434 -19.91 5.35 -24.39
CA THR A 434 -20.80 6.03 -25.34
C THR A 434 -21.29 7.39 -24.82
N ASN A 435 -21.13 7.65 -23.51
CA ASN A 435 -21.55 8.88 -22.83
C ASN A 435 -20.40 9.88 -22.64
N ALA A 436 -19.25 9.67 -23.31
CA ALA A 436 -18.17 10.64 -23.26
C ALA A 436 -18.67 12.02 -23.74
N GLN A 437 -18.21 13.07 -23.08
CA GLN A 437 -18.64 14.43 -23.36
C GLN A 437 -17.54 15.46 -23.11
N LEU A 438 -17.72 16.64 -23.69
CA LEU A 438 -16.93 17.82 -23.38
C LEU A 438 -17.77 18.79 -22.56
N THR A 439 -17.11 19.57 -21.70
CA THR A 439 -17.75 20.69 -20.99
C THR A 439 -16.91 21.95 -21.14
N ASP A 440 -17.51 23.02 -21.65
CA ASP A 440 -16.83 24.30 -21.82
C ASP A 440 -16.79 25.11 -20.51
N GLU A 441 -16.10 26.25 -20.53
CA GLU A 441 -15.98 27.14 -19.38
C GLU A 441 -17.30 27.82 -18.93
N LYS A 442 -18.34 27.77 -19.77
CA LYS A 442 -19.68 28.33 -19.50
C LYS A 442 -20.65 27.25 -18.99
N GLY A 443 -20.22 25.99 -18.89
CA GLY A 443 -21.03 24.85 -18.48
C GLY A 443 -21.85 24.22 -19.61
N GLY A 444 -21.59 24.57 -20.87
CA GLY A 444 -22.16 23.90 -22.03
C GLY A 444 -21.63 22.47 -22.15
N SER A 445 -22.50 21.52 -22.50
CA SER A 445 -22.13 20.10 -22.69
C SER A 445 -22.24 19.70 -24.15
N TYR A 446 -21.26 18.91 -24.62
CA TYR A 446 -21.09 18.54 -26.02
C TYR A 446 -20.87 17.03 -26.12
N THR A 447 -21.80 16.34 -26.76
CA THR A 447 -21.87 14.87 -26.75
C THR A 447 -20.99 14.23 -27.82
N LEU A 448 -20.46 13.04 -27.51
CA LEU A 448 -19.75 12.21 -28.49
C LEU A 448 -20.66 11.84 -29.66
N LYS A 449 -20.15 11.99 -30.88
CA LYS A 449 -20.84 11.61 -32.13
C LYS A 449 -20.20 10.41 -32.80
N LYS A 450 -18.88 10.31 -32.77
CA LYS A 450 -18.13 9.27 -33.48
C LYS A 450 -16.77 9.04 -32.81
N ALA A 451 -16.23 7.84 -32.97
CA ALA A 451 -14.83 7.54 -32.69
C ALA A 451 -14.19 6.90 -33.93
N ASP A 452 -12.87 7.11 -34.08
CA ASP A 452 -12.03 6.47 -35.07
C ASP A 452 -10.84 5.82 -34.36
N GLY A 453 -10.53 4.56 -34.70
CA GLY A 453 -9.48 3.76 -34.05
C GLY A 453 -9.98 2.86 -32.92
N LEU A 454 -11.19 3.07 -32.41
CA LEU A 454 -11.89 2.18 -31.47
C LEU A 454 -13.42 2.31 -31.59
N THR A 455 -14.16 1.38 -30.96
CA THR A 455 -15.62 1.42 -30.86
C THR A 455 -16.04 1.80 -29.44
N PRO A 456 -16.77 2.92 -29.23
CA PRO A 456 -17.25 3.30 -27.90
C PRO A 456 -18.19 2.25 -27.30
N GLY A 457 -18.04 1.97 -26.01
CA GLY A 457 -18.77 0.91 -25.32
C GLY A 457 -18.21 -0.50 -25.52
N GLU A 458 -17.14 -0.68 -26.30
CA GLU A 458 -16.47 -1.97 -26.49
C GLU A 458 -15.03 -1.94 -25.93
N HIS A 459 -14.52 -3.13 -25.58
CA HIS A 459 -13.13 -3.27 -25.16
C HIS A 459 -12.19 -3.13 -26.36
N PHE A 460 -11.30 -2.15 -26.31
CA PHE A 460 -10.21 -1.97 -27.26
C PHE A 460 -8.89 -2.46 -26.65
N PHE A 461 -8.33 -3.55 -27.18
CA PHE A 461 -7.10 -4.16 -26.68
C PHE A 461 -5.86 -3.47 -27.26
N LEU A 462 -4.95 -3.03 -26.38
CA LEU A 462 -3.72 -2.36 -26.77
C LEU A 462 -2.76 -3.33 -27.47
N PRO A 463 -1.97 -2.86 -28.45
CA PRO A 463 -0.95 -3.65 -29.12
C PRO A 463 0.19 -4.05 -28.17
N GLU A 464 1.17 -4.83 -28.68
CA GLU A 464 2.37 -5.25 -27.91
C GLU A 464 3.17 -4.08 -27.33
N SER A 465 3.13 -2.92 -28.00
CA SER A 465 3.79 -1.72 -27.49
C SER A 465 3.14 -1.18 -26.21
N GLY A 466 1.85 -1.48 -25.98
CA GLY A 466 1.03 -0.82 -24.96
C GLY A 466 0.58 0.59 -25.38
N GLU A 467 0.77 0.96 -26.65
CA GLU A 467 0.55 2.31 -27.15
C GLU A 467 -0.38 2.30 -28.37
N ALA A 468 -1.40 3.16 -28.38
CA ALA A 468 -2.31 3.32 -29.51
C ALA A 468 -2.69 4.79 -29.71
N GLU A 469 -3.18 5.11 -30.91
CA GLU A 469 -3.82 6.38 -31.22
C GLU A 469 -5.26 6.16 -31.64
N PHE A 470 -6.14 7.05 -31.22
CA PHE A 470 -7.54 7.10 -31.64
C PHE A 470 -8.04 8.53 -31.58
N SER A 471 -9.17 8.82 -32.21
CA SER A 471 -9.81 10.14 -32.13
C SER A 471 -11.30 10.05 -31.79
N LEU A 472 -11.77 11.02 -31.03
CA LEU A 472 -13.17 11.17 -30.64
C LEU A 472 -13.72 12.48 -31.25
N THR A 473 -14.85 12.38 -31.94
CA THR A 473 -15.55 13.50 -32.57
C THR A 473 -16.80 13.85 -31.76
N PHE A 474 -16.89 15.10 -31.33
CA PHE A 474 -17.98 15.66 -30.53
C PHE A 474 -18.74 16.75 -31.30
N GLU A 475 -19.85 17.21 -30.71
CA GLU A 475 -20.52 18.46 -31.12
C GLU A 475 -19.53 19.63 -31.14
N PRO A 476 -19.72 20.60 -32.05
CA PRO A 476 -18.79 21.72 -32.18
C PRO A 476 -18.81 22.59 -30.93
N LEU A 477 -17.65 22.75 -30.31
CA LEU A 477 -17.41 23.82 -29.34
C LEU A 477 -17.47 25.19 -30.02
N PRO A 478 -17.93 26.24 -29.32
CA PRO A 478 -17.82 27.61 -29.78
C PRO A 478 -16.38 27.96 -30.17
N PHE A 479 -16.20 28.67 -31.28
CA PHE A 479 -14.85 28.99 -31.78
C PHE A 479 -14.06 29.92 -30.83
N ASP A 480 -14.75 30.65 -29.95
CA ASP A 480 -14.18 31.50 -28.90
C ASP A 480 -13.78 30.72 -27.62
N THR A 481 -14.07 29.42 -27.53
CA THR A 481 -13.72 28.59 -26.37
C THR A 481 -12.22 28.63 -26.10
N LYS A 482 -11.85 28.97 -24.86
CA LYS A 482 -10.44 29.08 -24.45
C LYS A 482 -9.92 27.80 -23.84
N ARG A 483 -10.78 27.04 -23.16
CA ARG A 483 -10.49 25.72 -22.59
C ARG A 483 -11.78 24.92 -22.41
N PHE A 484 -11.62 23.61 -22.28
CA PHE A 484 -12.72 22.70 -22.00
C PHE A 484 -12.24 21.51 -21.15
N ASN A 485 -13.18 20.76 -20.60
CA ASN A 485 -12.94 19.50 -19.90
C ASN A 485 -13.43 18.34 -20.77
N PHE A 486 -12.73 17.21 -20.71
CA PHE A 486 -13.18 15.93 -21.25
C PHE A 486 -13.53 15.00 -20.09
N THR A 487 -14.70 14.34 -20.18
CA THR A 487 -15.12 13.27 -19.28
C THR A 487 -15.52 12.04 -20.09
N GLU A 488 -14.95 10.87 -19.79
CA GLU A 488 -15.20 9.63 -20.54
C GLU A 488 -16.59 9.02 -20.27
N GLY A 489 -17.18 9.29 -19.10
CA GLY A 489 -18.52 8.87 -18.74
C GLY A 489 -19.15 9.78 -17.67
N THR A 490 -20.14 9.23 -16.94
CA THR A 490 -20.94 9.98 -15.96
C THR A 490 -20.53 9.75 -14.50
N SER A 491 -19.59 8.83 -14.25
CA SER A 491 -19.07 8.54 -12.92
C SER A 491 -17.88 9.43 -12.60
N GLU A 492 -17.76 9.84 -11.34
CA GLU A 492 -16.60 10.61 -10.85
C GLU A 492 -15.27 9.87 -11.03
N LYS A 493 -15.29 8.54 -11.18
CA LYS A 493 -14.11 7.71 -11.39
C LYS A 493 -13.74 7.51 -12.87
N ASP A 494 -14.60 7.94 -13.80
CA ASP A 494 -14.32 7.85 -15.23
C ASP A 494 -13.16 8.78 -15.59
N TRP A 495 -12.52 8.58 -16.74
CA TRP A 495 -11.37 9.41 -17.10
C TRP A 495 -11.77 10.87 -17.28
N GLN A 496 -11.03 11.75 -16.62
CA GLN A 496 -11.20 13.19 -16.65
C GLN A 496 -9.88 13.85 -17.06
N ILE A 497 -9.98 14.75 -18.03
CA ILE A 497 -8.89 15.63 -18.44
C ILE A 497 -9.45 17.05 -18.44
N ASN A 498 -9.03 17.83 -17.45
CA ASN A 498 -9.63 19.12 -17.15
C ASN A 498 -8.73 20.26 -17.62
N GLY A 499 -9.37 21.34 -18.07
CA GLY A 499 -8.71 22.56 -18.50
C GLY A 499 -7.81 22.35 -19.72
N ILE A 500 -8.25 21.56 -20.71
CA ILE A 500 -7.55 21.39 -21.99
C ILE A 500 -7.55 22.75 -22.68
N LYS A 501 -6.38 23.39 -22.74
CA LYS A 501 -6.25 24.75 -23.27
C LYS A 501 -6.31 24.76 -24.79
N LEU A 502 -7.04 25.73 -25.32
CA LEU A 502 -7.10 26.07 -26.75
C LEU A 502 -6.43 27.41 -27.05
N THR A 503 -5.86 28.06 -26.05
CA THR A 503 -5.16 29.34 -26.15
C THR A 503 -3.86 29.25 -25.35
N LYS A 504 -2.85 30.04 -25.74
CA LYS A 504 -1.56 30.06 -25.04
C LYS A 504 -1.68 30.65 -23.64
#